data_AF-A0AAN8Q405-F1
#
_entry.id   AF-A0AAN8Q405-F1
#
_cell.length_a   1.000
_cell.length_b   1.000
_cell.length_c   1.000
_cell.angle_alpha   90.00
_cell.angle_beta   90.00
_cell.angle_gamma   90.00
#
_symmetry.space_group_name_H-M   'P 1'
#
loop_
_entity.id
_entity.type
_entity.pdbx_description
1 polymer ?
#
loop_
_entity_poly.entity_id
_entity_poly.type
_entity_poly.pdbx_seq_one_letter_code
_entity_poly.pdbx_strand_id
1 'polypeptide(L)'
;MDAINHLKYWFGQHVMKYAIFVFTGKDSLDYASLTINEHVQNSPSEMKTLIAEAGGRVTAINNRGRGPELEVDVNTIITLVKETLQVNNGQHYTQQMYRHAVKARDGQPSLLEDEEFEDIKDLRLRELAKKYKRQGVERGPAFVTWVLKCCGYIYRGVGYVLKTIFSFFIQCCTWLVRYFGA
;
A
#
# COMPACT_ATOMS: atom_id res chain seq x y z
N MET A 1 18.20 8.53 -3.07
CA MET A 1 17.02 8.08 -3.84
C MET A 1 15.87 7.90 -2.87
N ASP A 2 14.82 8.70 -3.02
CA ASP A 2 13.66 8.71 -2.12
C ASP A 2 12.75 7.49 -2.35
N ALA A 3 12.04 7.06 -1.31
CA ALA A 3 11.21 5.85 -1.35
C ALA A 3 10.17 5.86 -2.49
N ILE A 4 9.64 7.04 -2.83
CA ILE A 4 8.62 7.18 -3.87
C ILE A 4 9.24 7.12 -5.28
N ASN A 5 10.45 7.63 -5.44
CA ASN A 5 11.20 7.46 -6.68
C ASN A 5 11.53 5.97 -6.91
N HIS A 6 11.80 5.20 -5.85
CA HIS A 6 11.90 3.75 -5.95
C HIS A 6 10.58 3.09 -6.35
N LEU A 7 9.45 3.51 -5.76
CA LEU A 7 8.14 2.97 -6.13
C LEU A 7 7.85 3.18 -7.63
N LYS A 8 8.05 4.39 -8.15
CA LYS A 8 7.88 4.72 -9.57
C LYS A 8 8.85 3.96 -10.47
N TYR A 9 10.09 3.77 -10.02
CA TYR A 9 11.10 3.01 -10.78
C TYR A 9 10.73 1.54 -10.92
N TRP A 10 10.15 0.93 -9.88
CA TRP A 10 9.80 -0.49 -9.90
C TRP A 10 8.44 -0.75 -10.53
N PHE A 11 7.44 0.05 -10.21
CA PHE A 11 6.04 -0.15 -10.62
C PHE A 11 5.62 0.75 -11.79
N GLY A 12 6.54 1.53 -12.34
CA GLY A 12 6.25 2.50 -13.38
C GLY A 12 5.50 3.72 -12.84
N GLN A 13 5.47 4.79 -13.64
CA GLN A 13 4.81 6.04 -13.25
C GLN A 13 3.29 5.87 -13.02
N HIS A 14 2.68 4.87 -13.64
CA HIS A 14 1.24 4.60 -13.53
C HIS A 14 0.81 4.16 -12.14
N VAL A 15 1.74 3.71 -11.28
CA VAL A 15 1.45 3.33 -9.89
C VAL A 15 0.81 4.48 -9.10
N MET A 16 1.14 5.73 -9.43
CA MET A 16 0.61 6.91 -8.74
C MET A 16 -0.90 7.05 -8.90
N LYS A 17 -1.48 6.55 -10.00
CA LYS A 17 -2.95 6.53 -10.21
C LYS A 17 -3.70 5.70 -9.17
N TYR A 18 -3.00 4.79 -8.49
CA TYR A 18 -3.56 3.89 -7.49
C TYR A 18 -3.05 4.18 -6.07
N ALA A 19 -2.09 5.10 -5.92
CA ALA A 19 -1.48 5.42 -4.64
C ALA A 19 -2.40 6.30 -3.77
N ILE A 20 -2.34 6.07 -2.46
CA ILE A 20 -2.99 6.87 -1.41
C ILE A 20 -1.91 7.20 -0.37
N PHE A 21 -1.80 8.47 0.02
CA PHE A 21 -0.88 8.91 1.05
C PHE A 21 -1.55 8.83 2.43
N VAL A 22 -0.97 8.05 3.34
CA VAL A 22 -1.48 7.88 4.71
C VAL A 22 -0.47 8.47 5.69
N PHE A 23 -0.86 9.54 6.36
CA PHE A 23 -0.09 10.17 7.41
C PHE A 23 -0.42 9.54 8.75
N THR A 24 0.60 9.28 9.56
CA THR A 24 0.43 8.77 10.93
C THR A 24 0.58 9.89 11.94
N GLY A 25 -0.08 9.79 13.08
CA GLY A 25 0.01 10.81 14.14
C GLY A 25 -1.08 11.88 14.01
N LYS A 26 -2.27 11.47 13.56
CA LYS A 26 -3.46 12.33 13.45
C LYS A 26 -3.81 13.03 14.77
N ASP A 27 -3.55 12.39 15.91
CA ASP A 27 -3.70 12.97 17.25
C ASP A 27 -2.95 14.30 17.42
N SER A 28 -1.77 14.43 16.81
CA SER A 28 -0.99 15.67 16.84
C SER A 28 -1.60 16.77 15.96
N LEU A 29 -2.21 16.39 14.83
CA LEU A 29 -2.92 17.30 13.96
C LEU A 29 -4.20 17.82 14.64
N ASP A 30 -4.95 16.92 15.26
CA ASP A 30 -6.19 17.24 15.99
C ASP A 30 -5.89 18.16 17.18
N TYR A 31 -4.82 17.89 17.96
CA TYR A 31 -4.39 18.76 19.06
C TYR A 31 -4.03 20.17 18.57
N ALA A 32 -3.39 20.28 17.40
CA ALA A 32 -3.06 21.55 16.78
C ALA A 32 -4.25 22.21 16.03
N SER A 33 -5.44 21.59 16.05
CA SER A 33 -6.61 22.01 15.24
C SER A 33 -6.28 22.19 13.75
N LEU A 34 -5.39 21.34 13.23
CA LEU A 34 -4.90 21.40 11.86
C LEU A 34 -5.49 20.24 11.04
N THR A 35 -6.09 20.55 9.89
CA THR A 35 -6.54 19.51 8.97
C THR A 35 -5.38 18.90 8.20
N ILE A 36 -5.56 17.68 7.69
CA ILE A 36 -4.55 17.05 6.83
C ILE A 36 -4.27 17.87 5.56
N ASN A 37 -5.28 18.54 5.01
CA ASN A 37 -5.11 19.38 3.83
C ASN A 37 -4.24 20.60 4.13
N GLU A 38 -4.45 21.29 5.25
CA GLU A 38 -3.60 22.41 5.67
C GLU A 38 -2.17 21.95 5.96
N HIS A 39 -2.01 20.78 6.61
CA HIS A 39 -0.69 20.18 6.81
C HIS A 39 0.05 19.93 5.48
N VAL A 40 -0.66 19.41 4.47
CA VAL A 40 -0.09 19.19 3.12
C VAL A 40 0.24 20.51 2.44
N GLN A 41 -0.58 21.56 2.58
CA GLN A 41 -0.28 22.87 1.99
C GLN A 41 1.02 23.49 2.54
N ASN A 42 1.25 23.30 3.84
CA ASN A 42 2.45 23.73 4.55
C ASN A 42 3.67 22.80 4.36
N SER A 43 3.49 21.67 3.68
CA SER A 43 4.57 20.72 3.41
C SER A 43 5.49 21.17 2.26
N PRO A 44 6.71 20.60 2.14
CA PRO A 44 7.63 20.87 1.04
C PRO A 44 6.98 20.66 -0.35
N SER A 45 7.48 21.38 -1.34
CA SER A 45 6.94 21.38 -2.72
C SER A 45 6.93 19.98 -3.35
N GLU A 46 7.92 19.18 -3.01
CA GLU A 46 8.11 17.80 -3.46
C GLU A 46 6.95 16.93 -2.96
N MET A 47 6.58 17.04 -1.69
CA MET A 47 5.48 16.28 -1.11
C MET A 47 4.13 16.64 -1.76
N LYS A 48 3.89 17.93 -1.97
CA LYS A 48 2.69 18.42 -2.66
C LYS A 48 2.59 17.88 -4.08
N THR A 49 3.71 17.85 -4.80
CA THR A 49 3.78 17.30 -6.16
C THR A 49 3.43 15.82 -6.16
N LEU A 50 3.97 15.03 -5.23
CA LEU A 50 3.71 13.59 -5.15
C LEU A 50 2.25 13.28 -4.79
N ILE A 51 1.64 14.08 -3.91
CA ILE A 51 0.21 13.95 -3.58
C ILE A 51 -0.65 14.34 -4.78
N ALA A 52 -0.28 15.38 -5.53
CA ALA A 52 -0.99 15.80 -6.74
C ALA A 52 -0.93 14.73 -7.85
N GLU A 53 0.22 14.08 -8.05
CA GLU A 53 0.34 12.92 -8.96
C GLU A 53 -0.53 11.73 -8.51
N ALA A 54 -0.73 11.57 -7.20
CA ALA A 54 -1.70 10.65 -6.63
C ALA A 54 -3.13 11.23 -6.58
N GLY A 55 -3.46 12.18 -7.46
CA GLY A 55 -4.82 12.72 -7.58
C GLY A 55 -5.36 13.39 -6.32
N GLY A 56 -4.48 13.89 -5.45
CA GLY A 56 -4.86 14.53 -4.19
C GLY A 56 -5.26 13.55 -3.07
N ARG A 57 -5.08 12.24 -3.27
CA ARG A 57 -5.52 11.21 -2.31
C ARG A 57 -4.62 11.19 -1.09
N VAL A 58 -5.11 11.77 0.01
CA VAL A 58 -4.40 11.82 1.28
C VAL A 58 -5.36 11.62 2.45
N THR A 59 -4.89 10.98 3.51
CA THR A 59 -5.59 10.89 4.81
C THR A 59 -4.59 10.85 5.96
N ALA A 60 -5.05 11.15 7.17
CA ALA A 60 -4.30 10.94 8.41
C ALA A 60 -4.99 9.89 9.27
N ILE A 61 -4.20 9.11 10.02
CA ILE A 61 -4.69 8.12 10.98
C ILE A 61 -3.98 8.24 12.34
N ASN A 62 -4.70 7.88 13.39
CA ASN A 62 -4.19 7.73 14.73
C ASN A 62 -3.90 6.25 15.04
N ASN A 63 -2.64 5.83 14.97
CA ASN A 63 -2.24 4.45 15.29
C ASN A 63 -2.46 4.08 16.78
N ARG A 64 -2.66 5.07 17.64
CA ARG A 64 -2.99 4.89 19.07
C ARG A 64 -4.49 4.90 19.32
N GLY A 65 -5.30 5.27 18.31
CA GLY A 65 -6.75 5.27 18.38
C GLY A 65 -7.31 3.89 18.72
N ARG A 66 -8.45 3.87 19.40
CA ARG A 66 -9.13 2.66 19.86
C ARG A 66 -10.64 2.81 19.66
N GLY A 67 -11.32 1.66 19.55
CA GLY A 67 -12.77 1.61 19.43
C GLY A 67 -13.29 2.48 18.28
N PRO A 68 -14.27 3.37 18.52
CA PRO A 68 -14.91 4.15 17.45
C PRO A 68 -13.95 4.99 16.61
N GLU A 69 -12.90 5.55 17.21
CA GLU A 69 -11.92 6.38 16.48
C GLU A 69 -11.14 5.55 15.46
N LEU A 70 -10.72 4.34 15.87
CA LEU A 70 -10.05 3.40 14.97
C LEU A 70 -10.98 2.99 13.82
N GLU A 71 -12.26 2.72 14.10
CA GLU A 71 -13.24 2.38 13.06
C GLU A 71 -13.43 3.51 12.05
N VAL A 72 -13.47 4.76 12.51
CA VAL A 72 -13.55 5.94 11.62
C VAL A 72 -12.33 6.04 10.70
N ASP A 73 -11.12 5.89 11.23
CA ASP A 73 -9.89 5.95 10.45
C ASP A 73 -9.82 4.81 9.42
N VAL A 74 -10.20 3.58 9.81
CA VAL A 74 -10.26 2.44 8.91
C VAL A 74 -11.30 2.66 7.80
N ASN A 75 -12.50 3.14 8.15
CA ASN A 75 -13.55 3.42 7.18
C ASN A 75 -13.15 4.52 6.19
N THR A 76 -12.38 5.53 6.65
CA THR A 76 -11.85 6.58 5.80
C THR A 76 -10.90 6.01 4.75
N ILE A 77 -9.98 5.12 5.15
CA ILE A 77 -9.06 4.45 4.21
C ILE A 77 -9.85 3.59 3.21
N ILE A 78 -10.81 2.79 3.68
CA ILE A 78 -11.62 1.93 2.79
C ILE A 78 -12.39 2.75 1.77
N THR A 79 -12.93 3.90 2.18
CA THR A 79 -13.65 4.82 1.30
C THR A 79 -12.72 5.37 0.22
N LEU A 80 -11.53 5.85 0.59
CA LEU A 80 -10.53 6.31 -0.37
C LEU A 80 -10.10 5.22 -1.35
N VAL A 81 -9.97 3.96 -0.89
CA VAL A 81 -9.67 2.82 -1.79
C VAL A 81 -10.80 2.63 -2.79
N LYS A 82 -12.07 2.66 -2.36
CA LYS A 82 -13.23 2.54 -3.25
C LYS A 82 -13.28 3.66 -4.28
N GLU A 83 -13.08 4.91 -3.84
CA GLU A 83 -13.03 6.07 -4.73
C GLU A 83 -11.89 5.96 -5.73
N THR A 84 -10.71 5.50 -5.28
CA THR A 84 -9.55 5.27 -6.15
C THR A 84 -9.86 4.25 -7.24
N LEU A 85 -10.57 3.16 -6.89
CA LEU A 85 -11.01 2.18 -7.87
C LEU A 85 -12.02 2.79 -8.84
N GLN A 86 -13.02 3.55 -8.35
CA GLN A 86 -14.03 4.18 -9.20
C GLN A 86 -13.42 5.16 -10.21
N VAL A 87 -12.50 6.03 -9.78
CA VAL A 87 -11.77 6.97 -10.65
C VAL A 87 -10.94 6.21 -11.69
N ASN A 88 -10.47 5.00 -11.37
CA ASN A 88 -9.76 4.12 -12.30
C ASN A 88 -10.69 3.10 -13.00
N ASN A 89 -11.96 3.42 -13.21
CA ASN A 89 -12.94 2.57 -13.93
C ASN A 89 -13.12 1.17 -13.31
N GLY A 90 -13.03 1.08 -11.98
CA GLY A 90 -13.05 -0.16 -11.21
C GLY A 90 -11.80 -1.02 -11.35
N GLN A 91 -10.80 -0.56 -12.10
CA GLN A 91 -9.56 -1.31 -12.33
C GLN A 91 -8.62 -1.15 -11.13
N HIS A 92 -7.89 -2.22 -10.85
CA HIS A 92 -6.77 -2.23 -9.90
C HIS A 92 -5.44 -2.26 -10.66
N TYR A 93 -4.35 -1.96 -9.97
CA TYR A 93 -3.03 -2.12 -10.54
C TYR A 93 -2.75 -3.60 -10.82
N THR A 94 -2.46 -3.96 -12.08
CA THR A 94 -2.34 -5.36 -12.52
C THR A 94 -0.90 -5.83 -12.73
N GLN A 95 -0.71 -7.14 -12.78
CA GLN A 95 0.56 -7.74 -13.20
C GLN A 95 0.99 -7.30 -14.61
N GLN A 96 0.05 -7.13 -15.54
CA GLN A 96 0.35 -6.65 -16.89
C GLN A 96 0.93 -5.24 -16.84
N MET A 97 0.36 -4.34 -16.04
CA MET A 97 0.92 -2.99 -15.83
C MET A 97 2.34 -3.04 -15.27
N TYR A 98 2.61 -3.95 -14.34
CA TYR A 98 3.96 -4.16 -13.81
C TYR A 98 4.92 -4.71 -14.87
N ARG A 99 4.51 -5.68 -15.70
CA ARG A 99 5.31 -6.17 -16.83
C ARG A 99 5.62 -5.06 -17.83
N HIS A 100 4.64 -4.23 -18.15
CA HIS A 100 4.84 -3.04 -18.99
C HIS A 100 5.86 -2.08 -18.39
N ALA A 101 5.80 -1.83 -17.07
CA ALA A 101 6.78 -1.00 -16.38
C ALA A 101 8.20 -1.59 -16.44
N VAL A 102 8.35 -2.91 -16.23
CA VAL A 102 9.66 -3.60 -16.33
C VAL A 102 10.20 -3.54 -17.75
N LYS A 103 9.38 -3.82 -18.77
CA LYS A 103 9.76 -3.74 -20.18
C LYS A 103 10.20 -2.32 -20.60
N ALA A 104 9.45 -1.30 -20.17
CA ALA A 104 9.79 0.09 -20.46
C ALA A 104 11.12 0.52 -19.83
N ARG A 105 11.50 -0.09 -18.70
CA ARG A 105 12.74 0.23 -17.97
C ARG A 105 13.94 -0.57 -18.45
N ASP A 106 13.80 -1.88 -18.60
CA ASP A 106 14.91 -2.81 -18.85
C ASP A 106 15.04 -3.16 -20.35
N GLY A 107 14.11 -2.71 -21.21
CA GLY A 107 14.12 -2.98 -22.66
C GLY A 107 13.85 -4.44 -23.05
N GLN A 108 13.67 -5.34 -22.08
CA GLN A 108 13.47 -6.77 -22.30
C GLN A 108 12.05 -7.07 -22.81
N PRO A 109 11.89 -7.98 -23.79
CA PRO A 109 10.58 -8.35 -24.31
C PRO A 109 9.71 -8.97 -23.21
N SER A 110 8.44 -8.61 -23.21
CA SER A 110 7.36 -9.08 -22.33
C SER A 110 6.99 -10.57 -22.50
N LEU A 111 7.89 -11.36 -23.08
CA LEU A 111 7.69 -12.76 -23.47
C LEU A 111 8.25 -13.75 -22.44
N LEU A 112 8.69 -13.29 -21.27
CA LEU A 112 8.93 -14.19 -20.15
C LEU A 112 7.61 -14.88 -19.82
N GLU A 113 7.63 -16.20 -19.84
CA GLU A 113 6.49 -17.01 -19.42
C GLU A 113 6.11 -16.64 -17.98
N ASP A 114 4.85 -16.87 -17.61
CA ASP A 114 4.32 -16.43 -16.32
C ASP A 114 5.15 -16.92 -15.13
N GLU A 115 5.75 -18.12 -15.26
CA GLU A 115 6.68 -18.71 -14.27
C GLU A 115 8.01 -17.96 -14.17
N GLU A 116 8.71 -17.73 -15.29
CA GLU A 116 10.00 -17.02 -15.28
C GLU A 116 9.87 -15.60 -14.74
N PHE A 117 8.75 -14.94 -15.03
CA PHE A 117 8.46 -13.62 -14.50
C PHE A 117 8.23 -13.61 -12.99
N GLU A 118 7.50 -14.60 -12.46
CA GLU A 118 7.31 -14.74 -11.01
C GLU A 118 8.62 -15.07 -10.30
N ASP A 119 9.50 -15.89 -10.88
CA ASP A 119 10.82 -16.18 -10.32
C ASP A 119 11.72 -14.94 -10.26
N ILE A 120 11.76 -14.15 -11.34
CA ILE A 120 12.52 -12.88 -11.38
C ILE A 120 11.96 -11.88 -10.37
N LYS A 121 10.64 -11.81 -10.23
CA LYS A 121 9.96 -10.96 -9.26
C LYS A 121 10.30 -11.38 -7.84
N ASP A 122 10.27 -12.68 -7.53
CA ASP A 122 10.62 -13.22 -6.22
C ASP A 122 12.10 -12.99 -5.88
N LEU A 123 13.01 -13.19 -6.84
CA LEU A 123 14.43 -12.87 -6.70
C LEU A 123 14.66 -11.39 -6.35
N ARG A 124 14.04 -10.47 -7.11
CA ARG A 124 14.13 -9.03 -6.84
C ARG A 124 13.53 -8.63 -5.50
N LEU A 125 12.38 -9.22 -5.12
CA LEU A 125 11.76 -9.01 -3.81
C LEU A 125 12.68 -9.44 -2.68
N ARG A 126 13.35 -10.60 -2.80
CA ARG A 126 14.35 -11.06 -1.83
C ARG A 126 15.55 -10.12 -1.75
N GLU A 127 16.02 -9.59 -2.87
CA GLU A 127 17.12 -8.62 -2.90
C GLU A 127 16.75 -7.29 -2.22
N LEU A 128 15.57 -6.75 -2.54
CA LEU A 128 15.03 -5.56 -1.87
C LEU A 128 14.91 -5.80 -0.37
N ALA A 129 14.34 -6.94 0.05
CA ALA A 129 14.22 -7.29 1.47
C ALA A 129 15.59 -7.36 2.16
N LYS A 130 16.61 -7.95 1.52
CA LYS A 130 18.00 -7.97 2.03
C LYS A 130 18.58 -6.56 2.14
N LYS A 131 18.32 -5.68 1.16
CA LYS A 131 18.80 -4.29 1.16
C LYS A 131 18.17 -3.49 2.31
N TYR A 132 16.85 -3.58 2.51
CA TYR A 132 16.16 -2.94 3.63
C TYR A 132 16.63 -3.46 4.99
N LYS A 133 16.89 -4.78 5.11
CA LYS A 133 17.44 -5.37 6.34
C LYS A 133 18.85 -4.84 6.66
N ARG A 134 19.68 -4.57 5.65
CA ARG A 134 21.00 -3.95 5.81
C ARG A 134 20.93 -2.46 6.18
N GLN A 135 19.85 -1.77 5.80
CA GLN A 135 19.64 -0.35 6.07
C GLN A 135 19.04 -0.07 7.46
N GLY A 136 18.83 -1.09 8.30
CA GLY A 136 18.38 -0.90 9.69
C GLY A 136 16.97 -0.31 9.82
N VAL A 137 16.11 -0.45 8.80
CA VAL A 137 14.72 0.03 8.84
C VAL A 137 13.87 -0.92 9.71
N GLU A 138 13.54 -0.49 10.93
CA GLU A 138 12.84 -1.29 11.96
C GLU A 138 11.33 -1.50 11.74
N ARG A 139 10.69 -0.88 10.73
CA ARG A 139 9.32 -1.26 10.33
C ARG A 139 9.37 -2.62 9.63
N GLY A 140 9.33 -3.66 10.46
CA GLY A 140 9.91 -4.97 10.19
C GLY A 140 9.31 -5.80 9.05
N PRO A 141 9.97 -6.93 8.73
CA PRO A 141 9.57 -7.87 7.68
C PRO A 141 8.14 -8.38 7.82
N ALA A 142 7.52 -8.30 9.00
CA ALA A 142 6.14 -8.68 9.22
C ALA A 142 5.14 -7.85 8.41
N PHE A 143 5.35 -6.53 8.24
CA PHE A 143 4.45 -5.68 7.45
C PHE A 143 4.54 -6.00 5.95
N VAL A 144 5.76 -6.13 5.43
CA VAL A 144 5.99 -6.49 4.01
C VAL A 144 5.50 -7.92 3.73
N THR A 145 5.75 -8.87 4.64
CA THR A 145 5.27 -10.25 4.50
C THR A 145 3.75 -10.35 4.64
N TRP A 146 3.12 -9.50 5.46
CA TRP A 146 1.67 -9.43 5.59
C TRP A 146 1.01 -8.82 4.35
N VAL A 147 1.53 -7.71 3.83
CA VAL A 147 1.07 -7.12 2.56
C VAL A 147 1.20 -8.13 1.41
N LEU A 148 2.31 -8.87 1.34
CA LEU A 148 2.52 -9.90 0.32
C LEU A 148 1.60 -11.12 0.49
N LYS A 149 1.35 -11.58 1.73
CA LYS A 149 0.41 -12.68 2.01
C LYS A 149 -1.05 -12.31 1.77
N CYS A 150 -1.45 -11.08 2.11
CA CYS A 150 -2.78 -10.56 1.80
C CYS A 150 -2.99 -10.42 0.29
N CYS A 151 -2.00 -9.93 -0.45
CA CYS A 151 -2.06 -9.93 -1.91
C CYS A 151 -2.11 -11.36 -2.48
N GLY A 152 -1.30 -12.30 -2.00
CA GLY A 152 -1.30 -13.70 -2.50
C GLY A 152 -2.63 -14.45 -2.30
N TYR A 153 -3.36 -14.17 -1.23
CA TYR A 153 -4.68 -14.80 -0.98
C TYR A 153 -5.81 -14.22 -1.83
N ILE A 154 -5.70 -12.95 -2.26
CA ILE A 154 -6.69 -12.32 -3.15
C ILE A 154 -6.60 -12.91 -4.57
N TYR A 155 -5.42 -13.38 -5.00
CA TYR A 155 -5.20 -13.89 -6.35
C TYR A 155 -5.52 -15.38 -6.55
N ARG A 156 -5.60 -16.20 -5.49
CA ARG A 156 -5.73 -17.67 -5.61
C ARG A 156 -7.14 -18.24 -5.47
N GLY A 157 -8.18 -17.41 -5.44
CA GLY A 157 -9.55 -17.88 -5.21
C GLY A 157 -10.64 -17.00 -5.80
N VAL A 158 -10.61 -16.76 -7.11
CA VAL A 158 -11.81 -16.27 -7.83
C VAL A 158 -12.73 -17.48 -8.03
N GLY A 159 -13.52 -17.77 -6.99
CA GLY A 159 -14.51 -18.83 -6.96
C GLY A 159 -14.87 -19.14 -5.52
N TYR A 160 -16.05 -18.73 -5.06
CA TYR A 160 -16.56 -18.77 -3.67
C TYR A 160 -16.17 -17.61 -2.76
N VAL A 161 -16.20 -16.38 -3.29
CA VAL A 161 -16.06 -15.16 -2.48
C VAL A 161 -17.43 -14.69 -2.03
N LEU A 162 -17.82 -15.02 -0.79
CA LEU A 162 -18.47 -14.06 0.13
C LEU A 162 -18.69 -14.56 1.57
N LYS A 163 -18.56 -15.86 1.88
CA LYS A 163 -18.76 -16.35 3.27
C LYS A 163 -17.46 -16.55 4.07
N THR A 164 -16.33 -16.81 3.42
CA THR A 164 -15.09 -17.18 4.13
C THR A 164 -14.25 -15.99 4.57
N ILE A 165 -14.37 -14.84 3.89
CA ILE A 165 -13.60 -13.62 4.23
C ILE A 165 -13.99 -13.10 5.63
N PHE A 166 -15.26 -13.23 6.03
CA PHE A 166 -15.72 -12.78 7.35
C PHE A 166 -15.16 -13.65 8.51
N SER A 167 -14.99 -14.96 8.31
CA SER A 167 -14.44 -15.83 9.36
C SER A 167 -12.93 -15.65 9.54
N PHE A 168 -12.20 -15.40 8.45
CA PHE A 168 -10.75 -15.21 8.49
C PHE A 168 -10.36 -13.84 9.07
N PHE A 169 -11.15 -12.80 8.80
CA PHE A 169 -10.94 -11.47 9.39
C PHE A 169 -11.15 -11.48 10.91
N ILE A 170 -12.18 -12.19 11.41
CA ILE A 170 -12.43 -12.32 12.84
C ILE A 170 -11.32 -13.13 13.54
N GLN A 171 -10.80 -14.19 12.92
CA GLN A 171 -9.66 -14.94 13.46
C GLN A 171 -8.36 -14.14 13.45
N CYS A 172 -8.10 -13.33 12.42
CA CYS A 172 -6.96 -12.40 12.40
C CYS A 172 -7.06 -11.32 13.48
N CYS A 173 -8.24 -10.74 13.72
CA CYS A 173 -8.47 -9.79 14.80
C CYS A 173 -8.29 -10.42 16.18
N THR A 174 -8.76 -11.67 16.37
CA THR A 174 -8.63 -12.40 17.65
C THR A 174 -7.16 -12.75 17.95
N TRP A 175 -6.37 -13.07 16.93
CA TRP A 175 -4.94 -13.33 17.06
C TRP A 175 -4.12 -12.06 17.32
N LEU A 176 -4.47 -10.94 16.66
CA LEU A 176 -3.85 -9.63 16.88
C LEU A 176 -4.12 -9.07 18.28
N VAL A 177 -5.33 -9.23 18.82
CA VAL A 177 -5.67 -8.84 20.20
C VAL A 177 -4.87 -9.65 21.24
N ARG A 178 -4.56 -10.92 20.95
CA ARG A 178 -3.71 -11.77 21.81
C ARG A 178 -2.21 -11.48 21.68
N TYR A 179 -1.74 -11.00 20.53
CA TYR A 179 -0.32 -10.73 20.29
C TYR A 179 0.12 -9.33 20.77
N PHE A 180 -0.80 -8.37 20.81
CA PHE A 180 -0.58 -7.03 21.37
C PHE A 180 -1.13 -6.87 22.80
N GLY A 181 -1.72 -7.92 23.37
CA GLY A 181 -2.18 -8.00 24.75
C GLY A 181 -1.26 -8.87 25.60
N ALA A 182 -0.04 -8.40 25.86
CA ALA A 182 0.83 -8.76 26.98
C ALA A 182 1.93 -7.69 27.12
#